data_AF-A0A5T3RBG5-F1
#
_entry.id   AF-A0A5T3RBG5-F1
#
_cell.length_a   1.000
_cell.length_b   1.000
_cell.length_c   1.000
_cell.angle_alpha   90.00
_cell.angle_beta   90.00
_cell.angle_gamma   90.00
#
_symmetry.space_group_name_H-M   'P 1'
#
loop_
_entity.id
_entity.type
_entity.pdbx_description
1 polymer ?
#
loop_
_entity_poly.entity_id
_entity_poly.type
_entity_poly.pdbx_seq_one_letter_code
_entity_poly.pdbx_strand_id
1 'polypeptide(L)'
;FTKLESMGTQVLMGESLHEILDRIVGETTVGDINRELSGFLEDISTKLVDYTYRTPSERQKRIQKKEVYNLIIQAFFNVRKLHKKHGDEHFLEISNLSSGEKQKAIIDVAHALLTKHRSNSDNLIIAIDEPESSLHMSACFEQFQALSELSEGCRQLLFSSHWYGFLPTLEKGTVTIISKKDNEHLFDLINLESYREEIKQLVRESRGKLPFDIRIKSMNDFTQSLLSSATGENPYNWLICEG
;
A
#
# COMPACT_ATOMS: atom_id res chain seq x y z
N PHE A 1 4.76 -9.86 -8.32
CA PHE A 1 5.28 -9.93 -6.94
C PHE A 1 6.64 -9.25 -6.79
N THR A 2 7.77 -9.79 -7.26
CA THR A 2 9.11 -9.20 -7.02
C THR A 2 9.30 -7.76 -7.55
N LYS A 3 8.70 -7.42 -8.71
CA LYS A 3 8.69 -6.03 -9.22
C LYS A 3 7.80 -5.08 -8.40
N LEU A 4 6.76 -5.61 -7.76
CA LEU A 4 5.80 -4.86 -6.95
C LEU A 4 6.41 -4.58 -5.56
N GLU A 5 7.18 -5.52 -5.02
CA GLU A 5 8.00 -5.34 -3.82
C GLU A 5 9.02 -4.21 -4.03
N SER A 6 9.82 -4.27 -5.10
CA SER A 6 10.86 -3.25 -5.34
C SER A 6 10.26 -1.88 -5.68
N MET A 7 9.25 -1.82 -6.54
CA MET A 7 8.61 -0.56 -6.94
C MET A 7 7.77 0.04 -5.82
N GLY A 8 7.01 -0.77 -5.07
CA GLY A 8 6.22 -0.32 -3.92
C GLY A 8 7.11 0.24 -2.82
N THR A 9 8.17 -0.47 -2.46
CA THR A 9 9.16 0.01 -1.48
C THR A 9 9.80 1.32 -1.95
N GLN A 10 10.15 1.44 -3.24
CA GLN A 10 10.71 2.68 -3.81
C GLN A 10 9.74 3.87 -3.72
N VAL A 11 8.45 3.65 -4.00
CA VAL A 11 7.41 4.70 -3.87
C VAL A 11 7.30 5.17 -2.42
N LEU A 12 7.34 4.23 -1.47
CA LEU A 12 7.30 4.52 -0.04
C LEU A 12 8.53 5.31 0.41
N MET A 13 9.72 4.99 -0.12
CA MET A 13 10.98 5.71 0.10
C MET A 13 11.15 7.00 -0.74
N GLY A 14 10.17 7.35 -1.58
CA GLY A 14 10.37 8.20 -2.75
C GLY A 14 11.07 9.54 -2.54
N GLU A 15 10.62 10.35 -1.60
CA GLU A 15 11.12 11.73 -1.44
C GLU A 15 12.57 11.77 -0.94
N SER A 16 12.93 10.91 0.03
CA SER A 16 14.28 10.86 0.57
C SER A 16 15.32 10.36 -0.45
N LEU A 17 14.94 9.40 -1.30
CA LEU A 17 15.82 8.93 -2.38
C LEU A 17 16.09 10.02 -3.42
N HIS A 18 15.06 10.77 -3.80
CA HIS A 18 15.21 11.87 -4.76
C HIS A 18 16.10 12.98 -4.19
N GLU A 19 15.96 13.32 -2.90
CA GLU A 19 16.81 14.30 -2.23
C GLU A 19 18.29 13.87 -2.16
N ILE A 20 18.54 12.59 -1.86
CA ILE A 20 19.91 12.04 -1.84
C ILE A 20 20.52 12.12 -3.24
N LEU A 21 19.77 11.74 -4.27
CA LEU A 21 20.23 11.81 -5.65
C LEU A 21 20.40 13.25 -6.13
N ASP A 22 19.60 14.19 -5.63
CA ASP A 22 19.75 15.62 -5.93
C ASP A 22 21.08 16.20 -5.50
N ARG A 23 21.54 15.78 -4.33
CA ARG A 23 22.84 16.20 -3.79
C ARG A 23 24.02 15.65 -4.58
N ILE A 24 23.86 14.52 -5.26
CA ILE A 24 24.95 13.82 -5.97
C ILE A 24 24.93 14.13 -7.47
N VAL A 25 23.76 14.04 -8.09
CA VAL A 25 23.53 14.17 -9.54
C VAL A 25 22.59 15.34 -9.78
N GLY A 26 23.06 16.54 -9.45
CA GLY A 26 22.33 17.80 -9.64
C GLY A 26 22.12 18.16 -11.12
N GLU A 27 21.50 19.32 -11.36
CA GLU A 27 21.19 19.80 -12.73
C GLU A 27 22.41 19.96 -13.61
N THR A 28 23.54 20.40 -13.04
CA THR A 28 24.80 20.59 -13.75
C THR A 28 25.30 19.27 -14.34
N THR A 29 25.34 18.22 -13.53
CA THR A 29 25.79 16.88 -13.96
C THR A 29 24.89 16.32 -15.07
N VAL A 30 23.57 16.47 -14.96
CA VAL A 30 22.64 16.04 -16.02
C VAL A 30 22.79 16.88 -17.29
N GLY A 31 23.09 18.17 -17.16
CA GLY A 31 23.42 19.06 -18.26
C GLY A 31 24.69 18.62 -19.00
N ASP A 32 25.75 18.31 -18.24
CA ASP A 32 27.02 17.84 -18.78
C ASP A 32 26.85 16.49 -19.50
N ILE A 33 26.12 15.53 -18.91
CA ILE A 33 25.80 14.25 -19.56
C ILE A 33 25.11 14.48 -20.92
N ASN A 34 24.10 15.34 -20.96
CA ASN A 34 23.39 15.64 -22.22
C ASN A 34 24.32 16.30 -23.25
N ARG A 35 25.24 17.17 -22.82
CA ARG A 35 26.21 17.83 -23.71
C ARG A 35 27.17 16.82 -24.32
N GLU A 36 27.81 15.99 -23.49
CA GLU A 36 28.79 14.99 -23.96
C GLU A 36 28.15 13.95 -24.88
N LEU A 37 26.95 13.45 -24.54
CA LEU A 37 26.23 12.50 -25.39
C LEU A 37 25.79 13.10 -26.73
N SER A 38 25.41 14.39 -26.73
CA SER A 38 25.07 15.09 -27.98
C SER A 38 26.30 15.26 -28.86
N GLY A 39 27.43 15.68 -28.28
CA GLY A 39 28.70 15.79 -29.00
C GLY A 39 29.17 14.45 -29.56
N PHE A 40 29.01 13.36 -28.81
CA PHE A 40 29.32 12.01 -29.30
C PHE A 40 28.44 11.58 -30.49
N LEU A 41 27.15 11.92 -30.48
CA LEU A 41 26.25 11.65 -31.61
C LEU A 41 26.63 12.49 -32.85
N GLU A 42 27.02 13.75 -32.67
CA GLU A 42 27.54 14.60 -33.74
C GLU A 42 28.82 13.98 -34.34
N ASP A 43 29.77 13.57 -33.51
CA ASP A 43 31.00 12.89 -33.92
C ASP A 43 30.72 11.61 -34.71
N ILE A 44 29.77 10.79 -34.26
CA ILE A 44 29.37 9.59 -35.01
C ILE A 44 28.71 9.96 -36.34
N SER A 45 27.85 10.99 -36.37
CA SER A 45 27.18 11.42 -37.59
C SER A 45 28.16 11.95 -38.65
N THR A 46 29.34 12.44 -38.26
CA THR A 46 30.39 12.79 -39.24
C THR A 46 31.07 11.56 -39.86
N LYS A 47 31.08 10.44 -39.15
CA LYS A 47 31.72 9.18 -39.58
C LYS A 47 30.77 8.29 -40.38
N LEU A 48 29.46 8.43 -40.17
CA LEU A 48 28.43 7.71 -40.90
C LEU A 48 28.03 8.51 -42.15
N VAL A 49 28.31 7.96 -43.34
CA VAL A 49 28.03 8.64 -44.61
C VAL A 49 26.54 8.61 -44.96
N ASP A 50 25.91 7.44 -44.83
CA ASP A 50 24.52 7.22 -45.25
C ASP A 50 23.52 7.12 -44.08
N TYR A 51 23.99 7.20 -42.83
CA TYR A 51 23.16 6.96 -41.64
C TYR A 51 23.28 8.09 -40.63
N THR A 52 22.15 8.50 -40.04
CA THR A 52 22.11 9.55 -39.02
C THR A 52 21.13 9.20 -37.92
N TYR A 53 21.50 9.49 -36.68
CA TYR A 53 20.61 9.30 -35.53
C TYR A 53 19.63 10.48 -35.47
N ARG A 54 18.33 10.19 -35.59
CA ARG A 54 17.27 11.20 -35.42
C ARG A 54 16.30 10.79 -34.34
N THR A 55 15.91 11.75 -33.52
CA THR A 55 14.81 11.59 -32.59
C THR A 55 13.49 11.80 -33.33
N PRO A 56 12.55 10.83 -33.33
CA PRO A 56 11.29 10.92 -34.10
C PRO A 56 10.33 12.03 -33.65
N SER A 57 10.54 12.61 -32.47
CA SER A 57 9.67 13.61 -31.86
C SER A 57 10.48 14.73 -31.23
N GLU A 58 10.00 15.97 -31.34
CA GLU A 58 10.63 17.13 -30.72
C GLU A 58 10.52 17.14 -29.18
N ARG A 59 9.66 16.28 -28.61
CA ARG A 59 9.23 16.39 -27.21
C ARG A 59 10.25 15.86 -26.19
N GLN A 60 11.21 15.02 -26.59
CA GLN A 60 12.26 14.48 -25.72
C GLN A 60 13.60 14.40 -26.46
N LYS A 61 14.32 15.54 -26.55
CA LYS A 61 15.69 15.59 -27.09
C LYS A 61 16.78 15.38 -26.03
N ARG A 62 16.44 15.51 -24.74
CA ARG A 62 17.40 15.50 -23.63
C ARG A 62 16.89 14.61 -22.51
N ILE A 63 17.81 13.90 -21.88
CA ILE A 63 17.55 13.09 -20.71
C ILE A 63 17.12 14.02 -19.57
N GLN A 64 15.98 13.73 -18.97
CA GLN A 64 15.49 14.49 -17.83
C GLN A 64 16.12 13.98 -16.53
N LYS A 65 16.33 14.89 -15.57
CA LYS A 65 16.85 14.57 -14.23
C LYS A 65 16.10 13.41 -13.56
N LYS A 66 14.77 13.44 -13.64
CA LYS A 66 13.89 12.38 -13.13
C LYS A 66 14.15 11.01 -13.78
N GLU A 67 14.48 10.97 -15.07
CA GLU A 67 14.78 9.72 -15.79
C GLU A 67 16.11 9.12 -15.31
N VAL A 68 17.14 9.96 -15.11
CA VAL A 68 18.42 9.54 -14.54
C VAL A 68 18.21 8.96 -13.13
N TYR A 69 17.41 9.63 -12.30
CA TYR A 69 17.14 9.18 -10.95
C TYR A 69 16.45 7.83 -10.94
N ASN A 70 15.42 7.66 -11.76
CA ASN A 70 14.72 6.39 -11.89
C ASN A 70 15.66 5.27 -12.35
N LEU A 71 16.58 5.54 -13.29
CA LEU A 71 17.56 4.55 -13.74
C LEU A 71 18.53 4.15 -12.62
N ILE A 72 19.04 5.12 -11.84
CA ILE A 72 19.93 4.85 -10.71
C ILE A 72 19.20 4.04 -9.64
N ILE A 73 17.99 4.47 -9.24
CA ILE A 73 17.17 3.78 -8.25
C ILE A 73 16.88 2.35 -8.70
N GLN A 74 16.46 2.17 -9.96
CA GLN A 74 16.21 0.85 -10.51
C GLN A 74 17.47 -0.02 -10.51
N ALA A 75 18.59 0.48 -11.02
CA ALA A 75 19.84 -0.28 -11.06
C ALA A 75 20.31 -0.70 -9.66
N PHE A 76 20.16 0.20 -8.67
CA PHE A 76 20.59 -0.03 -7.30
C PHE A 76 19.72 -1.03 -6.54
N PHE A 77 18.40 -0.96 -6.70
CA PHE A 77 17.48 -1.83 -5.98
C PHE A 77 17.17 -3.15 -6.70
N ASN A 78 17.31 -3.22 -8.04
CA ASN A 78 16.99 -4.43 -8.80
C ASN A 78 17.93 -5.61 -8.48
N VAL A 79 19.17 -5.33 -8.05
CA VAL A 79 20.12 -6.36 -7.62
C VAL A 79 19.94 -6.78 -6.16
N ARG A 80 19.06 -6.10 -5.42
CA ARG A 80 18.85 -6.33 -3.99
C ARG A 80 17.55 -7.09 -3.76
N LYS A 81 17.61 -8.06 -2.86
CA LYS A 81 16.47 -8.87 -2.45
C LYS A 81 16.15 -8.59 -1.00
N LEU A 82 14.86 -8.44 -0.71
CA LEU A 82 14.39 -8.20 0.65
C LEU A 82 14.34 -9.53 1.42
N HIS A 83 14.89 -9.53 2.62
CA HIS A 83 14.98 -10.71 3.47
C HIS A 83 14.32 -10.44 4.82
N LYS A 84 13.54 -11.41 5.30
CA LYS A 84 13.06 -11.46 6.68
C LYS A 84 14.17 -12.03 7.56
N LYS A 85 14.55 -11.30 8.62
CA LYS A 85 15.49 -11.80 9.63
C LYS A 85 14.80 -12.83 10.52
N HIS A 86 15.48 -13.93 10.82
CA HIS A 86 15.03 -14.97 11.73
C HIS A 86 16.15 -15.26 12.72
N GLY A 87 16.17 -14.54 13.85
CA GLY A 87 17.33 -14.49 14.74
C GLY A 87 18.51 -13.71 14.16
N ASP A 88 19.70 -13.86 14.75
CA ASP A 88 20.87 -13.06 14.40
C ASP A 88 21.58 -13.51 13.11
N GLU A 89 21.44 -14.78 12.71
CA GLU A 89 22.22 -15.36 11.60
C GLU A 89 21.40 -15.94 10.44
N HIS A 90 20.08 -16.09 10.56
CA HIS A 90 19.26 -16.63 9.48
C HIS A 90 18.47 -15.53 8.76
N PHE A 91 18.64 -15.48 7.44
CA PHE A 91 17.92 -14.58 6.55
C PHE A 91 17.09 -15.41 5.58
N LEU A 92 15.79 -15.16 5.55
CA LEU A 92 14.88 -15.81 4.61
C LEU A 92 14.45 -14.80 3.56
N GLU A 93 14.76 -15.06 2.29
CA GLU A 93 14.30 -14.21 1.19
C GLU A 93 12.77 -14.18 1.18
N ILE A 94 12.17 -12.99 1.02
CA ILE A 94 10.70 -12.85 1.01
C ILE A 94 10.06 -13.70 -0.10
N SER A 95 10.75 -13.91 -1.22
CA SER A 95 10.28 -14.78 -2.30
C SER A 95 10.06 -16.25 -1.88
N ASN A 96 10.72 -16.69 -0.80
CA ASN A 96 10.60 -18.04 -0.24
C ASN A 96 9.52 -18.16 0.85
N LEU A 97 8.91 -17.05 1.28
CA LEU A 97 7.79 -17.07 2.22
C LEU A 97 6.51 -17.63 1.58
N SER A 98 5.61 -18.16 2.41
CA SER A 98 4.27 -18.53 1.97
C SER A 98 3.47 -17.29 1.52
N SER A 99 2.38 -17.48 0.77
CA SER A 99 1.57 -16.38 0.24
C SER A 99 1.10 -15.41 1.33
N GLY A 100 0.58 -15.92 2.45
CA GLY A 100 0.15 -15.09 3.58
C GLY A 100 1.32 -14.38 4.26
N GLU A 101 2.45 -15.07 4.46
CA GLU A 101 3.64 -14.45 5.05
C GLU A 101 4.25 -13.35 4.16
N LYS A 102 4.18 -13.50 2.83
CA LYS A 102 4.59 -12.45 1.89
C LYS A 102 3.73 -11.21 2.06
N GLN A 103 2.42 -11.40 2.16
CA GLN A 103 1.47 -10.30 2.33
C GLN A 103 1.71 -9.56 3.64
N LYS A 104 1.85 -10.30 4.75
CA LYS A 104 2.23 -9.73 6.05
C LYS A 104 3.56 -8.97 5.98
N ALA A 105 4.59 -9.56 5.39
CA ALA A 105 5.90 -8.93 5.28
C ALA A 105 5.88 -7.62 4.46
N ILE A 106 5.08 -7.55 3.40
CA ILE A 106 4.93 -6.32 2.61
C ILE A 106 4.26 -5.23 3.45
N ILE A 107 3.21 -5.58 4.20
CA ILE A 107 2.49 -4.61 5.04
C ILE A 107 3.38 -4.16 6.21
N ASP A 108 4.13 -5.06 6.84
CA ASP A 108 5.09 -4.75 7.90
C ASP A 108 6.17 -3.77 7.41
N VAL A 109 6.70 -3.99 6.20
CA VAL A 109 7.71 -3.12 5.59
C VAL A 109 7.11 -1.77 5.23
N ALA A 110 5.88 -1.74 4.69
CA ALA A 110 5.20 -0.50 4.40
C ALA A 110 4.95 0.32 5.68
N HIS A 111 4.49 -0.35 6.73
CA HIS A 111 4.27 0.23 8.05
C HIS A 111 5.55 0.81 8.63
N ALA A 112 6.66 0.06 8.61
CA ALA A 112 7.94 0.52 9.11
C ALA A 112 8.49 1.74 8.33
N LEU A 113 8.33 1.75 7.00
CA LEU A 113 8.80 2.86 6.17
C LEU A 113 7.99 4.15 6.40
N LEU A 114 6.68 4.03 6.57
CA LEU A 114 5.81 5.18 6.77
C LEU A 114 5.93 5.76 8.17
N THR A 115 5.98 4.92 9.20
CA THR A 115 6.08 5.37 10.59
C THR A 115 7.47 5.90 10.95
N LYS A 116 8.55 5.36 10.38
CA LYS A 116 9.92 5.66 10.81
C LYS A 116 10.73 6.52 9.84
N HIS A 117 10.35 6.58 8.56
CA HIS A 117 11.25 7.08 7.52
C HIS A 117 10.70 8.24 6.69
N ARG A 118 9.37 8.39 6.59
CA ARG A 118 8.75 9.43 5.78
C ARG A 118 8.32 10.61 6.65
N SER A 119 8.83 11.79 6.34
CA SER A 119 8.49 13.05 7.04
C SER A 119 7.20 13.70 6.52
N ASN A 120 6.81 13.42 5.28
CA ASN A 120 5.59 13.95 4.66
C ASN A 120 4.85 12.85 3.86
N SER A 121 3.67 12.47 4.31
CA SER A 121 2.83 11.43 3.69
C SER A 121 1.48 11.94 3.20
N ASP A 122 1.29 13.27 3.14
CA ASP A 122 0.04 13.95 2.80
C ASP A 122 -0.44 13.71 1.35
N ASN A 123 0.45 13.21 0.49
CA ASN A 123 0.16 12.91 -0.92
C ASN A 123 0.12 11.40 -1.21
N LEU A 124 0.21 10.55 -0.20
CA LEU A 124 0.27 9.10 -0.38
C LEU A 124 -1.12 8.47 -0.23
N ILE A 125 -1.59 7.85 -1.31
CA ILE A 125 -2.77 6.98 -1.31
C ILE A 125 -2.29 5.53 -1.41
N ILE A 126 -2.75 4.69 -0.49
CA ILE A 126 -2.44 3.26 -0.46
C ILE A 126 -3.72 2.49 -0.72
N ALA A 127 -3.68 1.57 -1.67
CA ALA A 127 -4.78 0.66 -1.97
C ALA A 127 -4.28 -0.79 -1.87
N ILE A 128 -4.94 -1.61 -1.04
CA ILE A 128 -4.55 -3.00 -0.79
C ILE A 128 -5.73 -3.92 -1.10
N ASP A 129 -5.50 -4.90 -1.96
CA ASP A 129 -6.51 -5.89 -2.29
C ASP A 129 -6.40 -7.09 -1.33
N GLU A 130 -7.50 -7.45 -0.67
CA GLU A 130 -7.63 -8.60 0.24
C GLU A 130 -6.43 -8.78 1.20
N PRO A 131 -6.13 -7.84 2.12
CA PRO A 131 -4.97 -7.89 3.02
C PRO A 131 -4.91 -9.16 3.87
N GLU A 132 -6.05 -9.81 4.11
CA GLU A 132 -6.19 -11.05 4.87
C GLU A 132 -5.98 -12.33 4.06
N SER A 133 -5.82 -12.22 2.74
CA SER A 133 -5.78 -13.38 1.86
C SER A 133 -4.66 -14.34 2.25
N SER A 134 -4.98 -15.63 2.35
CA SER A 134 -4.03 -16.68 2.75
C SER A 134 -3.43 -16.55 4.16
N LEU A 135 -3.95 -15.66 5.03
CA LEU A 135 -3.57 -15.58 6.45
C LEU A 135 -4.40 -16.54 7.31
N HIS A 136 -3.79 -17.00 8.40
CA HIS A 136 -4.53 -17.70 9.46
C HIS A 136 -5.37 -16.68 10.25
N MET A 137 -6.54 -17.09 10.76
CA MET A 137 -7.49 -16.21 11.47
C MET A 137 -6.84 -15.36 12.57
N SER A 138 -5.93 -15.95 13.35
CA SER A 138 -5.21 -15.27 14.42
C SER A 138 -4.29 -14.14 13.92
N ALA A 139 -3.80 -14.23 12.68
CA ALA A 139 -2.97 -13.20 12.06
C ALA A 139 -3.80 -12.11 11.36
N CYS A 140 -5.07 -12.38 11.01
CA CYS A 140 -5.94 -11.40 10.36
C CYS A 140 -6.20 -10.18 11.25
N PHE A 141 -6.36 -10.37 12.55
CA PHE A 141 -6.58 -9.26 13.49
C PHE A 141 -5.37 -8.31 13.53
N GLU A 142 -4.16 -8.86 13.75
CA GLU A 142 -2.91 -8.09 13.71
C GLU A 142 -2.75 -7.36 12.37
N GLN A 143 -3.16 -8.01 11.27
CA GLN A 143 -3.08 -7.44 9.93
C GLN A 143 -3.96 -6.21 9.79
N PHE A 144 -5.22 -6.26 10.25
CA PHE A 144 -6.13 -5.12 10.22
C PHE A 144 -5.74 -4.02 11.20
N GLN A 145 -5.14 -4.37 12.35
CA GLN A 145 -4.55 -3.38 13.25
C GLN A 145 -3.41 -2.62 12.57
N ALA A 146 -2.48 -3.32 11.91
CA ALA A 146 -1.40 -2.68 11.16
C ALA A 146 -1.93 -1.77 10.04
N LEU A 147 -3.04 -2.13 9.40
CA LEU A 147 -3.72 -1.27 8.42
C LEU A 147 -4.34 -0.02 9.07
N SER A 148 -4.94 -0.16 10.26
CA SER A 148 -5.45 0.98 11.02
C SER A 148 -4.34 1.99 11.33
N GLU A 149 -3.20 1.51 11.85
CA GLU A 149 -2.02 2.33 12.14
C GLU A 149 -1.44 2.97 10.86
N LEU A 150 -1.36 2.20 9.77
CA LEU A 150 -0.95 2.70 8.45
C LEU A 150 -1.83 3.84 7.92
N SER A 151 -3.13 3.81 8.23
CA SER A 151 -4.08 4.82 7.77
C SER A 151 -3.80 6.20 8.38
N GLU A 152 -3.20 6.26 9.56
CA GLU A 152 -2.78 7.52 10.20
C GLU A 152 -1.53 8.11 9.53
N GLY A 153 -0.70 7.23 8.96
CA GLY A 153 0.56 7.58 8.31
C GLY A 153 0.45 7.91 6.82
N CYS A 154 -0.75 7.98 6.25
CA CYS A 154 -0.97 8.32 4.84
C CYS A 154 -2.22 9.16 4.62
N ARG A 155 -2.35 9.77 3.44
CA ARG A 155 -3.50 10.62 3.12
C ARG A 155 -4.81 9.86 3.05
N GLN A 156 -4.75 8.64 2.54
CA GLN A 156 -5.89 7.74 2.39
C GLN A 156 -5.42 6.31 2.23
N LEU A 157 -5.99 5.42 3.04
CA LEU A 157 -5.87 3.97 2.90
C LEU A 157 -7.20 3.41 2.39
N LEU A 158 -7.13 2.58 1.36
CA LEU A 158 -8.25 1.84 0.78
C LEU A 158 -7.90 0.35 0.84
N PHE A 159 -8.84 -0.48 1.26
CA PHE A 159 -8.68 -1.92 1.10
C PHE A 159 -10.00 -2.61 0.78
N SER A 160 -9.92 -3.74 0.08
CA SER A 160 -11.02 -4.67 -0.12
C SER A 160 -10.86 -5.83 0.87
N SER A 161 -11.96 -6.38 1.37
CA SER A 161 -11.91 -7.58 2.20
C SER A 161 -13.20 -8.37 2.10
N HIS A 162 -13.10 -9.68 2.25
CA HIS A 162 -14.25 -10.57 2.42
C HIS A 162 -14.58 -10.85 3.89
N TRP A 163 -13.74 -10.37 4.80
CA TRP A 163 -13.81 -10.60 6.24
C TRP A 163 -14.31 -9.35 6.96
N TYR A 164 -15.09 -9.55 8.01
CA TYR A 164 -15.59 -8.47 8.88
C TYR A 164 -14.70 -8.24 10.11
N GLY A 165 -13.55 -8.92 10.17
CA GLY A 165 -12.61 -8.88 11.29
C GLY A 165 -11.89 -7.54 11.46
N PHE A 166 -12.03 -6.61 10.51
CA PHE A 166 -11.51 -5.25 10.61
C PHE A 166 -12.39 -4.33 11.48
N LEU A 167 -13.67 -4.66 11.68
CA LEU A 167 -14.62 -3.80 12.40
C LEU A 167 -14.13 -3.45 13.82
N PRO A 168 -13.54 -4.39 14.59
CA PRO A 168 -12.91 -4.08 15.87
C PRO A 168 -11.74 -3.10 15.84
N THR A 169 -10.98 -3.07 14.74
CA THR A 169 -9.70 -2.35 14.66
C THR A 169 -9.82 -0.96 14.04
N LEU A 170 -10.89 -0.71 13.27
CA LEU A 170 -11.09 0.55 12.56
C LEU A 170 -12.10 1.42 13.30
N GLU A 171 -11.61 2.48 13.93
CA GLU A 171 -12.45 3.47 14.62
C GLU A 171 -12.95 4.58 13.68
N LYS A 172 -12.20 4.87 12.60
CA LYS A 172 -12.48 5.95 11.66
C LYS A 172 -12.44 5.43 10.24
N GLY A 173 -13.43 5.83 9.44
CA GLY A 173 -13.49 5.51 8.02
C GLY A 173 -14.90 5.18 7.54
N THR A 174 -14.98 4.84 6.26
CA THR A 174 -16.24 4.46 5.61
C THR A 174 -16.09 3.07 5.01
N VAL A 175 -17.03 2.18 5.31
CA VAL A 175 -17.13 0.85 4.71
C VAL A 175 -18.13 0.92 3.57
N THR A 176 -17.76 0.41 2.40
CA THR A 176 -18.69 0.22 1.28
C THR A 176 -18.96 -1.27 1.12
N ILE A 177 -20.17 -1.70 1.42
CA ILE A 177 -20.62 -3.06 1.15
C ILE A 177 -21.15 -3.11 -0.28
N ILE A 178 -20.50 -3.92 -1.11
CA ILE A 178 -20.89 -4.12 -2.50
C ILE A 178 -21.66 -5.43 -2.59
N SER A 179 -22.96 -5.35 -2.90
CA SER A 179 -23.82 -6.52 -3.07
C SER A 179 -24.37 -6.59 -4.50
N LYS A 180 -24.81 -7.78 -4.93
CA LYS A 180 -25.41 -7.98 -6.25
C LYS A 180 -26.88 -8.36 -6.10
N LYS A 181 -27.77 -7.57 -6.69
CA LYS A 181 -29.21 -7.84 -6.72
C LYS A 181 -29.75 -7.57 -8.12
N ASP A 182 -30.54 -8.49 -8.66
CA ASP A 182 -31.18 -8.36 -9.98
C ASP A 182 -30.19 -8.01 -11.11
N ASN A 183 -28.98 -8.55 -11.02
CA ASN A 183 -27.86 -8.31 -11.95
C ASN A 183 -27.26 -6.88 -11.92
N GLU A 184 -27.65 -6.05 -10.95
CA GLU A 184 -27.07 -4.74 -10.67
C GLU A 184 -26.20 -4.79 -9.40
N HIS A 185 -25.23 -3.87 -9.33
CA HIS A 185 -24.40 -3.67 -8.13
C HIS A 185 -25.06 -2.64 -7.23
N LEU A 186 -25.28 -3.02 -5.97
CA LEU A 186 -25.74 -2.14 -4.91
C LEU A 186 -24.55 -1.79 -4.01
N PHE A 187 -24.51 -0.54 -3.56
CA PHE A 187 -23.43 0.02 -2.75
C PHE A 187 -24.03 0.60 -1.47
N ASP A 188 -23.80 -0.06 -0.35
CA ASP A 188 -24.22 0.41 0.96
C ASP A 188 -23.01 1.01 1.67
N LEU A 189 -23.09 2.30 2.01
CA LEU A 189 -22.02 3.04 2.68
C LEU A 189 -22.33 3.11 4.18
N ILE A 190 -21.35 2.77 5.00
CA ILE A 190 -21.47 2.78 6.46
C ILE A 190 -20.35 3.65 7.02
N ASN A 191 -20.70 4.66 7.83
CA ASN A 191 -19.71 5.44 8.54
C ASN A 191 -19.35 4.78 9.88
N LEU A 192 -18.09 4.36 10.04
CA LEU A 192 -17.63 3.67 11.25
C LEU A 192 -17.67 4.57 12.50
N GLU A 193 -17.48 5.88 12.34
CA GLU A 193 -17.47 6.83 13.46
C GLU A 193 -18.89 7.05 14.03
N SER A 194 -19.91 6.97 13.18
CA SER A 194 -21.31 7.23 13.53
C SER A 194 -22.19 5.97 13.51
N TYR A 195 -21.59 4.79 13.45
CA TYR A 195 -22.29 3.53 13.24
C TYR A 195 -23.46 3.31 14.21
N ARG A 196 -23.29 3.67 15.49
CA ARG A 196 -24.35 3.55 16.50
C ARG A 196 -25.55 4.43 16.21
N GLU A 197 -25.33 5.64 15.72
CA GLU A 197 -26.39 6.61 15.46
C GLU A 197 -27.10 6.31 14.15
N GLU A 198 -26.37 5.79 13.16
CA GLU A 198 -26.90 5.28 11.90
C GLU A 198 -27.77 4.03 12.15
N ILE A 199 -27.33 3.07 12.96
CA ILE A 199 -28.15 1.93 13.39
C ILE A 199 -29.43 2.39 14.11
N LYS A 200 -29.35 3.36 15.03
CA LYS A 200 -30.54 3.88 15.73
C LYS A 200 -31.53 4.52 14.76
N GLN A 201 -31.05 5.28 13.78
CA GLN A 201 -31.90 5.89 12.76
C GLN A 201 -32.54 4.82 11.88
N LEU A 202 -31.75 3.86 11.41
CA LEU A 202 -32.22 2.75 10.60
C LEU A 202 -33.27 1.88 11.33
N VAL A 203 -33.09 1.60 12.62
CA VAL A 203 -34.06 0.86 13.48
C VAL A 203 -35.37 1.65 13.66
N ARG A 204 -35.28 2.98 13.77
CA ARG A 204 -36.45 3.87 13.86
C ARG A 204 -37.22 3.91 12.54
N GLU A 205 -36.52 4.01 11.42
CA GLU A 205 -37.13 4.05 10.08
C GLU A 205 -37.74 2.70 9.69
N SER A 206 -37.12 1.60 10.10
CA SER A 206 -37.58 0.24 9.82
C SER A 206 -38.74 -0.24 10.72
N ARG A 207 -39.27 0.63 11.59
CA ARG A 207 -40.39 0.34 12.52
C ARG A 207 -40.16 -0.93 13.35
N GLY A 208 -38.95 -1.12 13.86
CA GLY A 208 -38.60 -2.26 14.69
C GLY A 208 -38.31 -3.57 13.94
N LYS A 209 -38.31 -3.56 12.59
CA LYS A 209 -37.62 -4.62 11.83
C LYS A 209 -36.14 -4.30 11.83
N LEU A 210 -35.26 -5.18 12.31
CA LEU A 210 -33.82 -4.94 12.24
C LEU A 210 -33.43 -4.51 10.82
N PRO A 211 -32.88 -3.29 10.65
CA PRO A 211 -32.45 -2.82 9.34
C PRO A 211 -31.35 -3.75 8.89
N PHE A 212 -31.51 -4.33 7.69
CA PHE A 212 -30.63 -5.30 7.04
C PHE A 212 -29.74 -6.08 8.00
N ASP A 213 -30.03 -7.37 8.20
CA ASP A 213 -28.99 -8.31 8.63
C ASP A 213 -27.74 -7.99 7.82
N ILE A 214 -26.74 -7.36 8.45
CA ILE A 214 -25.38 -7.46 7.99
C ILE A 214 -25.17 -8.95 8.16
N ARG A 215 -25.42 -9.71 7.08
CA ARG A 215 -25.14 -11.13 7.06
C ARG A 215 -23.63 -11.16 7.08
N ILE A 216 -23.08 -11.08 8.29
CA ILE A 216 -21.68 -11.34 8.56
C ILE A 216 -21.51 -12.76 8.04
N LYS A 217 -20.91 -12.86 6.86
CA LYS A 217 -20.76 -14.11 6.11
C LYS A 217 -20.12 -15.20 6.98
N SER A 218 -19.38 -14.79 8.01
CA SER A 218 -18.88 -15.63 9.09
C SER A 218 -18.95 -14.89 10.43
N MET A 219 -20.00 -15.13 11.23
CA MET A 219 -20.08 -14.70 12.65
C MET A 219 -18.89 -15.23 13.46
N ASN A 220 -18.32 -16.36 13.03
CA ASN A 220 -17.11 -16.92 13.61
C ASN A 220 -15.92 -15.95 13.44
N ASP A 221 -15.72 -15.38 12.25
CA ASP A 221 -14.59 -14.46 12.00
C ASP A 221 -14.67 -13.21 12.87
N PHE A 222 -15.88 -12.67 13.05
CA PHE A 222 -16.13 -11.54 13.95
C PHE A 222 -15.84 -11.91 15.40
N THR A 223 -16.32 -13.07 15.85
CA THR A 223 -16.11 -13.57 17.22
C THR A 223 -14.63 -13.83 17.50
N GLN A 224 -13.90 -14.41 16.54
CA GLN A 224 -12.46 -14.64 16.65
C GLN A 224 -11.68 -13.32 16.68
N SER A 225 -12.11 -12.32 15.91
CA SER A 225 -11.48 -10.99 15.94
C SER A 225 -11.71 -10.29 17.28
N LEU A 226 -12.93 -10.39 17.82
CA LEU A 226 -13.26 -9.90 19.17
C LEU A 226 -12.42 -10.62 20.23
N LEU A 227 -12.32 -11.94 20.17
CA LEU A 227 -11.51 -12.73 21.10
C LEU A 227 -10.04 -12.32 21.02
N SER A 228 -9.47 -12.27 19.81
CA SER A 228 -8.08 -11.86 19.59
C SER A 228 -7.81 -10.46 20.13
N SER A 229 -8.75 -9.53 19.95
CA SER A 229 -8.64 -8.17 20.48
C SER A 229 -8.71 -8.10 22.00
N ALA A 230 -9.40 -9.03 22.65
CA ALA A 230 -9.57 -9.08 24.11
C ALA A 230 -8.46 -9.88 24.81
N THR A 231 -7.81 -10.80 24.11
CA THR A 231 -6.76 -11.68 24.67
C THR A 231 -5.34 -11.35 24.19
N GLY A 232 -5.18 -10.34 23.33
CA GLY A 232 -3.87 -9.90 22.82
C GLY A 232 -3.00 -9.23 23.89
N GLU A 233 -1.75 -8.91 23.54
CA GLU A 233 -0.78 -8.26 24.46
C GLU A 233 -1.28 -6.90 24.98
N ASN A 234 -2.01 -6.15 24.15
CA ASN A 234 -2.70 -4.91 24.50
C ASN A 234 -4.21 -5.07 24.25
N PRO A 235 -4.98 -5.53 25.25
CA PRO A 235 -6.37 -5.88 25.04
C PRO A 235 -7.29 -4.66 24.93
N TYR A 236 -8.27 -4.74 24.04
CA TYR A 236 -9.36 -3.77 23.92
C TYR A 236 -10.42 -4.00 24.99
N ASN A 237 -10.96 -2.92 25.57
CA ASN A 237 -12.05 -2.99 26.53
C ASN A 237 -13.39 -3.00 25.79
N TRP A 238 -14.08 -4.14 25.83
CA TRP A 238 -15.37 -4.30 25.16
C TRP A 238 -16.55 -4.03 26.10
N LEU A 239 -17.50 -3.23 25.62
CA LEU A 239 -18.84 -3.14 26.19
C LEU A 239 -19.82 -3.85 25.25
N ILE A 240 -20.27 -5.04 25.65
CA ILE A 240 -21.28 -5.81 24.93
C ILE A 240 -22.63 -5.52 25.58
N CYS A 241 -23.56 -4.98 24.80
CA CYS A 241 -24.92 -4.72 25.25
C CYS A 241 -25.90 -5.52 24.40
N GLU A 242 -26.93 -6.06 25.02
CA GLU A 242 -28.11 -6.61 24.33
C GLU A 242 -29.01 -5.45 23.89
N GLY A 243 -29.57 -5.55 22.68
CA GLY A 243 -30.47 -4.57 22.08
C GLY A 243 -31.61 -5.22 21.33
#